data_AF-A0A956ASF1-F1
#
_entry.id   AF-A0A956ASF1-F1
#
_cell.length_a   1.000
_cell.length_b   1.000
_cell.length_c   1.000
_cell.angle_alpha   90.00
_cell.angle_beta   90.00
_cell.angle_gamma   90.00
#
_symmetry.space_group_name_H-M   'P 1'
#
loop_
_entity.id
_entity.type
_entity.pdbx_description
1 polymer ?
#
loop_
_entity_poly.entity_id
_entity_poly.type
_entity_poly.pdbx_seq_one_letter_code
_entity_poly.pdbx_strand_id
1 'polypeptide(L)'
;MPAHAAESAHRPLQVVPAACRLRAQVLAALARGADDSERTARRQAVIAVLDRVFADVQPDSIHAFESILNGCLDVGYRAEPLAAFVFEVLNRRWAARVRRRLARAGQDPHCDEVADLVAATAEAVHGLLRGACREQHSLRYALLLAIADHRTIDHLRRRRPEYRESMDDRSDGGAPWTLGTARHDPEQQMVRRQRLELARALRAAVLEAVNELPDAERAALVLVEIDGRGYDEIADALGVKRTDVGNLVRRARLRRDRTLMPLLRDIPGLEGHIGFGELQDQRALRLNMLRWTTEMGDGVCARCLHETHRLHTGDKGCVTRPAEAASAALAGAR
;
A
#
# COMPACT_ATOMS: atom_id res chain seq x y z
N MET A 1 29.39 -4.72 -19.05
CA MET A 1 28.89 -6.01 -18.55
C MET A 1 27.52 -5.84 -17.87
N PRO A 2 26.39 -6.07 -18.56
CA PRO A 2 25.06 -5.99 -17.97
C PRO A 2 24.35 -7.35 -17.99
N ALA A 3 24.88 -8.36 -17.29
CA ALA A 3 24.25 -9.70 -17.24
C ALA A 3 23.45 -9.95 -15.95
N HIS A 4 23.71 -9.23 -14.86
CA HIS A 4 23.13 -9.56 -13.54
C HIS A 4 21.77 -8.92 -13.21
N ALA A 5 21.25 -8.01 -14.04
CA ALA A 5 19.97 -7.33 -13.75
C ALA A 5 18.73 -8.12 -14.22
N ALA A 6 18.86 -8.91 -15.29
CA ALA A 6 17.76 -9.65 -15.91
C ALA A 6 17.43 -10.97 -15.21
N GLU A 7 18.35 -11.52 -14.42
CA GLU A 7 18.25 -12.88 -13.85
C GLU A 7 17.32 -12.98 -12.62
N SER A 8 16.83 -11.85 -12.11
CA SER A 8 16.05 -11.80 -10.85
C SER A 8 14.54 -11.97 -11.02
N ALA A 9 14.01 -11.95 -12.25
CA ALA A 9 12.57 -11.97 -12.51
C ALA A 9 11.97 -13.41 -12.56
N HIS A 10 12.78 -14.43 -12.86
CA HIS A 10 12.31 -15.81 -13.05
C HIS A 10 12.73 -16.81 -11.97
N ARG A 11 13.46 -16.38 -10.93
CA ARG A 11 13.85 -17.29 -9.86
C ARG A 11 12.63 -17.61 -8.97
N PRO A 12 12.27 -18.90 -8.82
CA PRO A 12 11.15 -19.31 -7.97
C PRO A 12 11.37 -18.81 -6.53
N LEU A 13 10.27 -18.49 -5.86
CA LEU A 13 10.32 -18.12 -4.44
C LEU A 13 10.97 -19.28 -3.68
N GLN A 14 11.89 -18.98 -2.76
CA GLN A 14 12.54 -20.02 -1.96
C GLN A 14 11.66 -20.32 -0.73
N VAL A 15 10.44 -20.81 -0.96
CA VAL A 15 9.46 -21.07 0.09
C VAL A 15 9.81 -22.35 0.84
N VAL A 16 10.16 -23.42 0.11
CA VAL A 16 10.45 -24.74 0.69
C VAL A 16 11.60 -24.67 1.70
N PRO A 17 12.78 -24.10 1.39
CA PRO A 17 13.87 -24.03 2.36
C PRO A 17 13.51 -23.25 3.64
N ALA A 18 12.78 -22.14 3.48
CA ALA A 18 12.31 -21.32 4.60
C ALA A 18 11.27 -22.07 5.45
N ALA A 19 10.32 -22.73 4.80
CA ALA A 19 9.28 -23.53 5.43
C ALA A 19 9.86 -24.73 6.19
N CYS A 20 10.91 -25.38 5.67
CA CYS A 20 11.63 -26.44 6.35
C CYS A 20 12.29 -25.96 7.65
N ARG A 21 12.89 -24.75 7.64
CA ARG A 21 13.44 -24.13 8.86
C ARG A 21 12.36 -23.79 9.87
N LEU A 22 11.25 -23.19 9.42
CA LEU A 22 10.09 -22.94 10.27
C LEU A 22 9.59 -24.23 10.92
N ARG A 23 9.41 -25.30 10.13
CA ARG A 23 9.01 -26.63 10.62
C ARG A 23 9.96 -27.16 11.68
N ALA A 24 11.26 -27.11 11.43
CA ALA A 24 12.28 -27.56 12.40
C ALA A 24 12.22 -26.78 13.71
N GLN A 25 12.05 -25.46 13.66
CA GLN A 25 11.92 -24.61 14.84
C GLN A 25 10.64 -24.89 15.64
N VAL A 26 9.51 -25.14 14.95
CA VAL A 26 8.24 -25.51 15.60
C VAL A 26 8.33 -26.88 16.25
N LEU A 27 8.92 -27.88 15.59
CA LEU A 27 9.15 -29.22 16.15
C LEU A 27 10.08 -29.19 17.37
N ALA A 28 11.17 -28.41 17.30
CA ALA A 28 12.07 -28.23 18.44
C ALA A 28 11.36 -27.54 19.62
N ALA A 29 10.43 -26.61 19.35
CA ALA A 29 9.63 -25.98 20.39
C ALA A 29 8.57 -26.91 21.00
N LEU A 30 8.02 -27.86 20.21
CA LEU A 30 7.15 -28.93 20.71
C LEU A 30 7.91 -29.89 21.63
N ALA A 31 9.11 -30.31 21.23
CA ALA A 31 9.95 -31.22 22.03
C ALA A 31 10.40 -30.61 23.38
N ARG A 32 10.47 -29.27 23.47
CA ARG A 32 10.87 -28.55 24.69
C ARG A 32 9.71 -28.19 25.63
N GLY A 33 8.45 -28.30 25.19
CA GLY A 33 7.30 -27.80 25.94
C GLY A 33 6.53 -28.91 26.66
N ALA A 34 6.40 -28.82 28.00
CA ALA A 34 5.68 -29.81 28.82
C ALA A 34 4.37 -29.32 29.46
N ASP A 35 4.07 -28.00 29.53
CA ASP A 35 3.01 -27.50 30.46
C ASP A 35 1.90 -26.61 29.87
N ASP A 36 1.86 -26.36 28.55
CA ASP A 36 0.77 -25.57 27.95
C ASP A 36 0.12 -26.30 26.76
N SER A 37 -1.07 -26.83 27.00
CA SER A 37 -1.87 -27.58 26.02
C SER A 37 -2.30 -26.70 24.84
N GLU A 38 -2.57 -25.41 25.06
CA GLU A 38 -3.01 -24.47 24.03
C GLU A 38 -1.85 -24.08 23.10
N ARG A 39 -0.67 -23.79 23.67
CA ARG A 39 0.55 -23.53 22.86
C ARG A 39 0.98 -24.76 22.07
N THR A 40 0.83 -25.95 22.64
CA THR A 40 1.12 -27.22 21.97
C THR A 40 0.16 -27.48 20.82
N ALA A 41 -1.14 -27.29 21.04
CA ALA A 41 -2.17 -27.42 20.00
C ALA A 41 -1.93 -26.45 18.83
N ARG A 42 -1.61 -25.17 19.11
CA ARG A 42 -1.27 -24.19 18.06
C ARG A 42 -0.06 -24.63 17.23
N ARG A 43 1.00 -25.11 17.88
CA ARG A 43 2.21 -25.58 17.18
C ARG A 43 1.94 -26.81 16.33
N GLN A 44 1.13 -27.76 16.80
CA GLN A 44 0.68 -28.90 16.00
C GLN A 44 -0.16 -28.46 14.79
N ALA A 45 -1.04 -27.48 14.97
CA ALA A 45 -1.82 -26.92 13.86
C ALA A 45 -0.92 -26.25 12.80
N VAL A 46 0.16 -25.58 13.20
CA VAL A 46 1.17 -25.04 12.27
C VAL A 46 1.85 -26.16 11.48
N ILE A 47 2.21 -27.28 12.11
CA ILE A 47 2.77 -28.44 11.39
C ILE A 47 1.78 -28.95 10.34
N ALA A 48 0.50 -29.08 10.69
CA ALA A 48 -0.54 -29.49 9.74
C ALA A 48 -0.75 -28.49 8.59
N VAL A 49 -0.54 -27.18 8.81
CA VAL A 49 -0.52 -26.17 7.74
C VAL A 49 0.66 -26.42 6.80
N LEU A 50 1.87 -26.63 7.35
CA LEU A 50 3.09 -26.84 6.58
C LEU A 50 3.04 -28.13 5.77
N ASP A 51 2.59 -29.23 6.37
CA ASP A 51 2.51 -30.53 5.71
C ASP A 51 1.50 -30.51 4.53
N ARG A 52 0.39 -29.76 4.65
CA ARG A 52 -0.53 -29.53 3.52
C ARG A 52 0.11 -28.81 2.34
N VAL A 53 0.95 -27.82 2.61
CA VAL A 53 1.63 -27.06 1.54
C VAL A 53 2.80 -27.84 0.94
N PHE A 54 3.51 -28.65 1.73
CA PHE A 54 4.54 -29.55 1.20
C PHE A 54 3.97 -30.67 0.32
N ALA A 55 2.71 -31.04 0.52
CA ALA A 55 2.00 -31.99 -0.33
C ALA A 55 1.47 -31.39 -1.65
N ASP A 56 1.54 -30.06 -1.82
CA ASP A 56 1.06 -29.36 -3.01
C ASP A 56 2.03 -29.52 -4.21
N VAL A 57 1.52 -29.37 -5.43
CA VAL A 57 2.25 -29.59 -6.69
C VAL A 57 3.30 -28.50 -6.94
N GLN A 58 3.11 -27.30 -6.37
CA GLN A 58 4.01 -26.15 -6.55
C GLN A 58 4.34 -25.47 -5.21
N PRO A 59 5.22 -26.07 -4.39
CA PRO A 59 5.49 -25.58 -3.04
C PRO A 59 6.34 -24.30 -3.03
N ASP A 60 7.03 -23.96 -4.13
CA ASP A 60 7.81 -22.71 -4.30
C ASP A 60 7.03 -21.62 -5.06
N SER A 61 5.73 -21.49 -4.76
CA SER A 61 4.82 -20.53 -5.38
C SER A 61 4.42 -19.39 -4.45
N ILE A 62 3.88 -18.30 -5.02
CA ILE A 62 3.26 -17.21 -4.23
C ILE A 62 2.10 -17.76 -3.39
N HIS A 63 1.30 -18.65 -3.98
CA HIS A 63 0.17 -19.29 -3.32
C HIS A 63 0.61 -20.10 -2.10
N ALA A 64 1.68 -20.89 -2.22
CA ALA A 64 2.25 -21.64 -1.11
C ALA A 64 2.74 -20.73 0.02
N PHE A 65 3.44 -19.65 -0.32
CA PHE A 65 3.87 -18.64 0.66
C PHE A 65 2.68 -18.00 1.41
N GLU A 66 1.65 -17.54 0.68
CA GLU A 66 0.46 -16.92 1.27
C GLU A 66 -0.34 -17.92 2.12
N SER A 67 -0.41 -19.18 1.70
CA SER A 67 -1.10 -20.25 2.42
C SER A 67 -0.41 -20.57 3.75
N ILE A 68 0.92 -20.67 3.77
CA ILE A 68 1.68 -20.88 5.01
C ILE A 68 1.49 -19.68 5.94
N LEU A 69 1.67 -18.46 5.41
CA LEU A 69 1.60 -17.24 6.20
C LEU A 69 0.22 -17.08 6.86
N ASN A 70 -0.84 -17.08 6.05
CA ASN A 70 -2.19 -16.86 6.56
C ASN A 70 -2.65 -18.04 7.43
N GLY A 71 -2.35 -19.28 7.03
CA GLY A 71 -2.69 -20.46 7.83
C GLY A 71 -2.02 -20.47 9.21
N CYS A 72 -0.78 -19.97 9.34
CA CYS A 72 -0.13 -19.80 10.64
C CYS A 72 -0.82 -18.71 11.48
N LEU A 73 -1.21 -17.60 10.87
CA LEU A 73 -1.89 -16.51 11.57
C LEU A 73 -3.31 -16.89 12.03
N ASP A 74 -4.02 -17.69 11.24
CA ASP A 74 -5.38 -18.17 11.53
C ASP A 74 -5.41 -19.11 12.74
N VAL A 75 -4.36 -19.93 12.92
CA VAL A 75 -4.18 -20.74 14.14
C VAL A 75 -3.57 -19.93 15.30
N GLY A 76 -3.39 -18.63 15.11
CA GLY A 76 -2.89 -17.70 16.11
C GLY A 76 -1.38 -17.76 16.37
N TYR A 77 -0.61 -18.38 15.48
CA TYR A 77 0.85 -18.46 15.60
C TYR A 77 1.51 -17.15 15.15
N ARG A 78 1.99 -16.35 16.11
CA ARG A 78 2.62 -15.03 15.89
C ARG A 78 4.05 -14.96 16.41
N ALA A 79 4.72 -16.11 16.50
CA ALA A 79 6.06 -16.20 17.07
C ALA A 79 7.13 -15.74 16.08
N GLU A 80 8.31 -15.43 16.60
CA GLU A 80 9.50 -15.02 15.85
C GLU A 80 9.85 -15.94 14.65
N PRO A 81 9.72 -17.28 14.74
CA PRO A 81 9.93 -18.17 13.60
C PRO A 81 9.10 -17.82 12.35
N LEU A 82 7.84 -17.37 12.52
CA LEU A 82 7.00 -17.00 11.39
C LEU A 82 7.50 -15.72 10.71
N ALA A 83 7.95 -14.74 11.48
CA ALA A 83 8.53 -13.53 10.93
C ALA A 83 9.86 -13.81 10.22
N ALA A 84 10.69 -14.71 10.79
CA ALA A 84 11.91 -15.18 10.15
C ALA A 84 11.63 -15.86 8.80
N PHE A 85 10.60 -16.71 8.73
CA PHE A 85 10.13 -17.31 7.47
C PHE A 85 9.79 -16.24 6.42
N VAL A 86 8.97 -15.24 6.78
CA VAL A 86 8.58 -14.17 5.84
C VAL A 86 9.80 -13.37 5.39
N PHE A 87 10.68 -13.00 6.32
CA PHE A 87 11.91 -12.28 6.00
C PHE A 87 12.77 -13.08 5.02
N GLU A 88 13.00 -14.35 5.28
CA GLU A 88 13.88 -15.17 4.45
C GLU A 88 13.38 -15.30 3.01
N VAL A 89 12.07 -15.48 2.83
CA VAL A 89 11.43 -15.58 1.51
C VAL A 89 11.48 -14.24 0.75
N LEU A 90 11.28 -13.11 1.45
CA LEU A 90 11.08 -11.81 0.81
C LEU A 90 12.31 -10.90 0.77
N ASN A 91 13.30 -11.09 1.64
CA ASN A 91 14.44 -10.19 1.84
C ASN A 91 15.14 -9.83 0.53
N ARG A 92 15.50 -10.84 -0.29
CA ARG A 92 16.15 -10.60 -1.59
C ARG A 92 15.28 -9.76 -2.54
N ARG A 93 13.96 -9.95 -2.51
CA ARG A 93 13.01 -9.24 -3.36
C ARG A 93 12.78 -7.81 -2.85
N TRP A 94 12.72 -7.60 -1.54
CA TRP A 94 12.73 -6.27 -0.93
C TRP A 94 14.01 -5.51 -1.30
N ALA A 95 15.18 -6.09 -1.08
CA ALA A 95 16.45 -5.47 -1.45
C ALA A 95 16.49 -5.10 -2.94
N ALA A 96 16.08 -6.00 -3.85
CA ALA A 96 16.01 -5.69 -5.27
C ALA A 96 15.04 -4.54 -5.60
N ARG A 97 13.94 -4.42 -4.86
CA ARG A 97 12.93 -3.38 -5.06
C ARG A 97 13.40 -2.02 -4.54
N VAL A 98 13.99 -1.98 -3.35
CA VAL A 98 14.65 -0.81 -2.78
C VAL A 98 15.73 -0.30 -3.74
N ARG A 99 16.64 -1.16 -4.18
CA ARG A 99 17.72 -0.80 -5.13
C ARG A 99 17.18 -0.20 -6.43
N ARG A 100 16.17 -0.83 -7.04
CA ARG A 100 15.53 -0.30 -8.26
C ARG A 100 14.87 1.06 -8.02
N ARG A 101 14.30 1.29 -6.83
CA ARG A 101 13.64 2.55 -6.50
C ARG A 101 14.64 3.66 -6.23
N LEU A 102 15.73 3.38 -5.51
CA LEU A 102 16.85 4.31 -5.30
C LEU A 102 17.52 4.68 -6.63
N ALA A 103 17.79 3.69 -7.50
CA ALA A 103 18.34 3.92 -8.84
C ALA A 103 17.47 4.90 -9.65
N ARG A 104 16.14 4.71 -9.64
CA ARG A 104 15.19 5.62 -10.33
C ARG A 104 15.15 7.03 -9.74
N ALA A 105 15.58 7.19 -8.50
CA ALA A 105 15.68 8.48 -7.83
C ALA A 105 17.07 9.12 -7.99
N GLY A 106 17.96 8.53 -8.81
CA GLY A 106 19.32 9.01 -9.03
C GLY A 106 20.28 8.78 -7.86
N GLN A 107 19.92 7.91 -6.91
CA GLN A 107 20.77 7.51 -5.79
C GLN A 107 21.57 6.26 -6.14
N ASP A 108 22.70 6.07 -5.47
CA ASP A 108 23.51 4.85 -5.60
C ASP A 108 22.69 3.61 -5.16
N PRO A 109 22.46 2.62 -6.05
CA PRO A 109 21.74 1.40 -5.71
C PRO A 109 22.55 0.46 -4.79
N HIS A 110 23.83 0.73 -4.54
CA HIS A 110 24.70 -0.09 -3.70
C HIS A 110 25.09 0.58 -2.39
N CYS A 111 24.41 1.68 -2.01
CA CYS A 111 24.64 2.33 -0.74
C CYS A 111 24.24 1.46 0.46
N ASP A 112 24.89 1.69 1.59
CA ASP A 112 24.59 1.01 2.86
C ASP A 112 23.13 1.19 3.32
N GLU A 113 22.48 2.31 2.91
CA GLU A 113 21.07 2.60 3.21
C GLU A 113 20.10 1.51 2.70
N VAL A 114 20.51 0.68 1.73
CA VAL A 114 19.68 -0.43 1.26
C VAL A 114 19.43 -1.43 2.38
N ALA A 115 20.45 -1.74 3.18
CA ALA A 115 20.32 -2.67 4.30
C ALA A 115 19.37 -2.10 5.37
N ASP A 116 19.52 -0.81 5.70
CA ASP A 116 18.68 -0.13 6.67
C ASP A 116 17.21 -0.08 6.25
N LEU A 117 16.94 0.22 4.98
CA LEU A 117 15.57 0.27 4.45
C LEU A 117 14.92 -1.12 4.42
N VAL A 118 15.69 -2.15 4.14
CA VAL A 118 15.22 -3.53 4.18
C VAL A 118 14.95 -3.98 5.62
N ALA A 119 15.81 -3.62 6.57
CA ALA A 119 15.59 -3.87 8.00
C ALA A 119 14.33 -3.15 8.50
N ALA A 120 14.18 -1.86 8.19
CA ALA A 120 12.98 -1.09 8.53
C ALA A 120 11.70 -1.65 7.88
N THR A 121 11.80 -2.25 6.68
CA THR A 121 10.69 -2.97 6.04
C THR A 121 10.36 -4.26 6.80
N ALA A 122 11.38 -5.02 7.20
CA ALA A 122 11.21 -6.26 7.97
C ALA A 122 10.55 -5.99 9.33
N GLU A 123 10.95 -4.93 10.04
CA GLU A 123 10.34 -4.49 11.29
C GLU A 123 8.86 -4.10 11.11
N ALA A 124 8.55 -3.37 10.04
CA ALA A 124 7.18 -2.99 9.72
C ALA A 124 6.28 -4.23 9.49
N VAL A 125 6.79 -5.19 8.74
CA VAL A 125 6.10 -6.45 8.49
C VAL A 125 5.99 -7.26 9.78
N HIS A 126 7.03 -7.33 10.60
CA HIS A 126 6.97 -8.01 11.90
C HIS A 126 5.88 -7.40 12.81
N GLY A 127 5.80 -6.07 12.88
CA GLY A 127 4.73 -5.36 13.59
C GLY A 127 3.33 -5.69 13.06
N LEU A 128 3.17 -5.74 11.73
CA LEU A 128 1.92 -6.16 11.07
C LEU A 128 1.52 -7.58 11.48
N LEU A 129 2.47 -8.52 11.49
CA LEU A 129 2.21 -9.92 11.86
C LEU A 129 1.83 -10.07 13.34
N ARG A 130 2.48 -9.30 14.24
CA ARG A 130 2.13 -9.30 15.67
C ARG A 130 0.75 -8.72 15.94
N GLY A 131 0.35 -7.67 15.22
CA GLY A 131 -0.96 -7.02 15.35
C GLY A 131 -2.09 -7.71 14.59
N ALA A 132 -1.82 -8.81 13.88
CA ALA A 132 -2.81 -9.51 13.07
C ALA A 132 -3.78 -10.29 13.98
N CYS A 133 -4.92 -9.70 14.35
CA CYS A 133 -5.89 -10.27 15.31
C CYS A 133 -7.19 -10.81 14.68
N ARG A 134 -7.21 -11.07 13.37
CA ARG A 134 -8.41 -11.57 12.70
C ARG A 134 -8.54 -13.09 12.86
N GLU A 135 -9.75 -13.61 12.70
CA GLU A 135 -9.97 -15.06 12.65
C GLU A 135 -9.50 -15.67 11.32
N GLN A 136 -9.60 -14.89 10.23
CA GLN A 136 -9.11 -15.25 8.90
C GLN A 136 -8.26 -14.12 8.32
N HIS A 137 -7.04 -14.44 7.92
CA HIS A 137 -6.10 -13.50 7.35
C HIS A 137 -5.99 -13.64 5.84
N SER A 138 -5.84 -12.49 5.17
CA SER A 138 -5.67 -12.41 3.72
C SER A 138 -4.48 -11.51 3.38
N LEU A 139 -3.36 -11.71 4.08
CA LEU A 139 -2.12 -11.03 3.76
C LEU A 139 -1.60 -11.55 2.42
N ARG A 140 -1.49 -10.63 1.47
CA ARG A 140 -1.01 -10.91 0.12
C ARG A 140 0.46 -10.57 -0.02
N TYR A 141 1.18 -11.40 -0.77
CA TYR A 141 2.56 -11.19 -1.18
C TYR A 141 2.79 -9.80 -1.79
N ALA A 142 1.85 -9.33 -2.63
CA ALA A 142 1.93 -8.01 -3.25
C ALA A 142 1.94 -6.86 -2.22
N LEU A 143 1.15 -6.97 -1.15
CA LEU A 143 1.13 -5.99 -0.07
C LEU A 143 2.47 -5.95 0.66
N LEU A 144 3.02 -7.12 1.01
CA LEU A 144 4.30 -7.23 1.70
C LEU A 144 5.46 -6.66 0.87
N LEU A 145 5.41 -6.81 -0.46
CA LEU A 145 6.36 -6.13 -1.34
C LEU A 145 6.16 -4.61 -1.41
N ALA A 146 4.91 -4.14 -1.42
CA ALA A 146 4.59 -2.71 -1.51
C ALA A 146 5.10 -1.92 -0.31
N ILE A 147 5.16 -2.53 0.88
CA ILE A 147 5.74 -1.90 2.08
C ILE A 147 7.18 -1.43 1.81
N ALA A 148 8.00 -2.21 1.11
CA ALA A 148 9.36 -1.81 0.74
C ALA A 148 9.40 -0.56 -0.16
N ASP A 149 8.48 -0.45 -1.12
CA ASP A 149 8.38 0.74 -1.97
C ASP A 149 7.97 1.96 -1.15
N HIS A 150 6.94 1.84 -0.31
CA HIS A 150 6.45 2.94 0.51
C HIS A 150 7.54 3.45 1.45
N ARG A 151 8.26 2.54 2.13
CA ARG A 151 9.38 2.93 2.99
C ARG A 151 10.51 3.62 2.24
N THR A 152 10.85 3.13 1.05
CA THR A 152 11.86 3.79 0.21
C THR A 152 11.39 5.17 -0.26
N ILE A 153 10.11 5.32 -0.60
CA ILE A 153 9.52 6.60 -1.00
C ILE A 153 9.55 7.59 0.17
N ASP A 154 9.15 7.16 1.35
CA ASP A 154 9.15 8.01 2.55
C ASP A 154 10.56 8.46 2.92
N HIS A 155 11.54 7.55 2.83
CA HIS A 155 12.97 7.89 2.98
C HIS A 155 13.42 8.95 1.99
N LEU A 156 13.13 8.75 0.70
CA LEU A 156 13.47 9.72 -0.36
C LEU A 156 12.74 11.06 -0.19
N ARG A 157 11.51 11.06 0.34
CA ARG A 157 10.76 12.29 0.66
C ARG A 157 11.42 13.06 1.81
N ARG A 158 11.81 12.38 2.88
CA ARG A 158 12.47 12.99 4.05
C ARG A 158 13.84 13.57 3.71
N ARG A 159 14.55 13.01 2.72
CA ARG A 159 15.83 13.53 2.22
C ARG A 159 15.69 14.78 1.35
N ARG A 160 14.47 15.19 0.93
CA ARG A 160 14.30 16.41 0.14
C ARG A 160 14.53 17.66 1.00
N PRO A 161 15.29 18.66 0.51
CA PRO A 161 15.51 19.93 1.20
C PRO A 161 14.20 20.62 1.60
N GLU A 162 13.20 20.59 0.72
CA GLU A 162 11.84 21.13 0.90
C GLU A 162 11.12 20.60 2.18
N TYR A 163 11.50 19.41 2.68
CA TYR A 163 10.94 18.82 3.91
C TYR A 163 11.81 19.08 5.15
N ARG A 164 13.10 19.39 4.96
CA ARG A 164 14.03 19.74 6.05
C ARG A 164 13.87 21.19 6.53
N GLU A 165 13.30 22.07 5.71
CA GLU A 165 12.97 23.46 6.07
C GLU A 165 11.69 23.59 6.93
N SER A 166 10.94 22.50 7.18
CA SER A 166 9.71 22.51 7.98
C SER A 166 9.90 22.01 9.44
N MET A 167 11.12 21.70 9.87
CA MET A 167 11.45 21.40 11.27
C MET A 167 12.79 22.04 11.63
N ASP A 168 12.77 23.31 12.02
CA ASP A 168 13.95 24.06 12.45
C ASP A 168 14.52 23.52 13.78
N ASP A 169 15.83 23.23 13.84
CA ASP A 169 16.88 24.14 14.34
C ASP A 169 18.08 23.42 15.04
N ARG A 170 19.30 23.80 14.62
CA ARG A 170 20.61 23.86 15.35
C ARG A 170 21.35 22.60 15.86
N SER A 171 22.50 22.31 15.23
CA SER A 171 23.81 21.98 15.84
C SER A 171 24.81 21.69 14.70
N ASP A 172 25.58 22.66 14.22
CA ASP A 172 26.92 23.08 14.66
C ASP A 172 28.08 22.38 13.91
N GLY A 173 28.98 23.21 13.38
CA GLY A 173 30.36 22.98 12.96
C GLY A 173 30.75 21.75 12.12
N GLY A 174 31.10 21.96 10.84
CA GLY A 174 32.10 21.10 10.17
C GLY A 174 32.08 21.03 8.64
N ALA A 175 32.98 21.79 8.02
CA ALA A 175 33.49 21.72 6.64
C ALA A 175 32.61 22.28 5.48
N PRO A 176 33.18 23.17 4.64
CA PRO A 176 32.52 23.66 3.43
C PRO A 176 32.59 22.57 2.36
N TRP A 177 31.54 21.76 2.26
CA TRP A 177 31.34 20.94 1.08
C TRP A 177 30.92 21.86 -0.06
N THR A 178 31.85 22.05 -1.00
CA THR A 178 31.59 22.65 -2.30
C THR A 178 30.31 22.07 -2.88
N LEU A 179 29.32 22.95 -3.10
CA LEU A 179 28.14 22.70 -3.90
C LEU A 179 28.58 22.12 -5.25
N GLY A 180 28.61 20.80 -5.34
CA GLY A 180 28.41 20.13 -6.60
C GLY A 180 27.02 20.53 -7.04
N THR A 181 26.94 21.55 -7.88
CA THR A 181 25.73 21.90 -8.61
C THR A 181 25.34 20.66 -9.42
N ALA A 182 24.56 19.78 -8.82
CA ALA A 182 23.62 18.97 -9.57
C ALA A 182 22.72 20.00 -10.24
N ARG A 183 23.13 20.44 -11.44
CA ARG A 183 22.26 21.08 -12.40
C ARG A 183 21.11 20.09 -12.58
N HIS A 184 20.06 20.30 -11.80
CA HIS A 184 18.79 19.61 -11.97
C HIS A 184 18.32 20.07 -13.34
N ASP A 185 18.57 19.22 -14.33
CA ASP A 185 18.26 19.44 -15.73
C ASP A 185 16.85 20.06 -15.86
N PRO A 186 16.73 21.28 -16.44
CA PRO A 186 15.43 21.95 -16.59
C PRO A 186 14.37 21.05 -17.23
N GLU A 187 14.81 20.15 -18.12
CA GLU A 187 13.96 19.13 -18.75
C GLU A 187 13.37 18.15 -17.72
N GLN A 188 14.16 17.68 -16.75
CA GLN A 188 13.69 16.78 -15.70
C GLN A 188 12.72 17.46 -14.72
N GLN A 189 12.91 18.76 -14.46
CA GLN A 189 11.97 19.55 -13.66
C GLN A 189 10.64 19.74 -14.38
N MET A 190 10.70 20.02 -15.69
CA MET A 190 9.52 20.12 -16.57
C MET A 190 8.73 18.81 -16.57
N VAL A 191 9.41 17.67 -16.77
CA VAL A 191 8.78 16.33 -16.74
C VAL A 191 8.15 16.03 -15.38
N ARG A 192 8.80 16.42 -14.27
CA ARG A 192 8.25 16.25 -12.92
C ARG A 192 7.00 17.10 -12.71
N ARG A 193 6.99 18.36 -13.18
CA ARG A 193 5.81 19.25 -13.11
C ARG A 193 4.64 18.69 -13.92
N GLN A 194 4.89 18.30 -15.17
CA GLN A 194 3.88 17.67 -16.03
C GLN A 194 3.25 16.42 -15.40
N ARG A 195 4.07 15.54 -14.80
CA ARG A 195 3.57 14.35 -14.09
C ARG A 195 2.71 14.71 -12.87
N LEU A 196 3.07 15.75 -12.13
CA LEU A 196 2.31 16.19 -10.97
C LEU A 196 0.98 16.82 -11.37
N GLU A 197 0.98 17.64 -12.42
CA GLU A 197 -0.21 18.23 -13.01
C GLU A 197 -1.17 17.16 -13.52
N LEU A 198 -0.65 16.15 -14.22
CA LEU A 198 -1.44 15.01 -14.66
C LEU A 198 -2.06 14.24 -13.49
N ALA A 199 -1.27 13.95 -12.44
CA ALA A 199 -1.77 13.27 -11.25
C ALA A 199 -2.89 14.07 -10.57
N ARG A 200 -2.78 15.41 -10.55
CA ARG A 200 -3.83 16.31 -10.02
C ARG A 200 -5.08 16.29 -10.90
N ALA A 201 -4.93 16.33 -12.22
CA ALA A 201 -6.05 16.28 -13.16
C ALA A 201 -6.81 14.95 -13.06
N LEU A 202 -6.08 13.82 -13.02
CA LEU A 202 -6.64 12.49 -12.81
C LEU A 202 -7.43 12.41 -11.50
N ARG A 203 -6.84 12.92 -10.42
CA ARG A 203 -7.52 12.98 -9.13
C ARG A 203 -8.79 13.81 -9.22
N ALA A 204 -8.75 14.99 -9.82
CA ALA A 204 -9.91 15.86 -9.94
C ALA A 204 -11.06 15.16 -10.68
N ALA A 205 -10.78 14.52 -11.81
CA ALA A 205 -11.77 13.77 -12.60
C ALA A 205 -12.43 12.64 -11.79
N VAL A 206 -11.65 11.89 -11.00
CA VAL A 206 -12.20 10.81 -10.16
C VAL A 206 -13.06 11.35 -9.03
N LEU A 207 -12.62 12.41 -8.34
CA LEU A 207 -13.39 13.02 -7.26
C LEU A 207 -14.72 13.59 -7.79
N GLU A 208 -14.69 14.25 -8.94
CA GLU A 208 -15.87 14.78 -9.61
C GLU A 208 -16.86 13.68 -9.97
N ALA A 209 -16.39 12.62 -10.64
CA ALA A 209 -17.24 11.50 -11.03
C ALA A 209 -17.91 10.78 -9.86
N VAL A 210 -17.25 10.72 -8.70
CA VAL A 210 -17.84 10.14 -7.49
C VAL A 210 -18.82 11.11 -6.82
N ASN A 211 -18.52 12.40 -6.79
CA ASN A 211 -19.38 13.40 -6.16
C ASN A 211 -20.68 13.65 -6.94
N GLU A 212 -20.70 13.41 -8.25
CA GLU A 212 -21.91 13.51 -9.08
C GLU A 212 -22.89 12.33 -8.85
N LEU A 213 -22.44 11.26 -8.18
CA LEU A 213 -23.32 10.14 -7.84
C LEU A 213 -24.44 10.57 -6.87
N PRO A 214 -25.65 10.00 -6.98
CA PRO A 214 -26.69 10.15 -5.96
C PRO A 214 -26.20 9.74 -4.58
N ASP A 215 -26.69 10.39 -3.53
CA ASP A 215 -26.15 10.25 -2.16
C ASP A 215 -26.10 8.80 -1.67
N ALA A 216 -27.16 8.02 -1.87
CA ALA A 216 -27.20 6.61 -1.48
C ALA A 216 -26.22 5.72 -2.29
N GLU A 217 -26.05 6.00 -3.58
CA GLU A 217 -25.10 5.29 -4.44
C GLU A 217 -23.65 5.65 -4.07
N ARG A 218 -23.40 6.93 -3.78
CA ARG A 218 -22.10 7.44 -3.36
C ARG A 218 -21.68 6.86 -2.01
N ALA A 219 -22.56 6.90 -1.01
CA ALA A 219 -22.28 6.35 0.31
C ALA A 219 -21.97 4.85 0.22
N ALA A 220 -22.79 4.07 -0.50
CA ALA A 220 -22.53 2.65 -0.72
C ALA A 220 -21.19 2.39 -1.42
N LEU A 221 -20.83 3.20 -2.42
CA LEU A 221 -19.55 3.05 -3.13
C LEU A 221 -18.34 3.36 -2.24
N VAL A 222 -18.41 4.46 -1.46
CA VAL A 222 -17.35 4.87 -0.54
C VAL A 222 -17.13 3.81 0.54
N LEU A 223 -18.20 3.32 1.17
CA LEU A 223 -18.11 2.33 2.25
C LEU A 223 -17.54 0.98 1.75
N VAL A 224 -17.85 0.56 0.52
CA VAL A 224 -17.28 -0.66 -0.07
C VAL A 224 -15.83 -0.46 -0.50
N GLU A 225 -15.53 0.60 -1.24
CA GLU A 225 -14.28 0.71 -2.00
C GLU A 225 -13.16 1.43 -1.25
N ILE A 226 -13.51 2.33 -0.33
CA ILE A 226 -12.56 3.12 0.47
C ILE A 226 -12.43 2.51 1.87
N ASP A 227 -13.56 2.29 2.57
CA ASP A 227 -13.55 1.73 3.93
C ASP A 227 -13.39 0.20 3.95
N GLY A 228 -13.74 -0.49 2.86
CA GLY A 228 -13.64 -1.94 2.77
C GLY A 228 -14.66 -2.71 3.61
N ARG A 229 -15.82 -2.10 3.93
CA ARG A 229 -16.88 -2.70 4.75
C ARG A 229 -17.62 -3.82 4.05
N GLY A 230 -18.16 -4.75 4.84
CA GLY A 230 -19.01 -5.84 4.36
C GLY A 230 -20.39 -5.35 3.90
N TYR A 231 -21.06 -6.11 3.04
CA TYR A 231 -22.39 -5.71 2.51
C TYR A 231 -23.47 -5.67 3.60
N ASP A 232 -23.34 -6.51 4.63
CA ASP A 232 -24.25 -6.53 5.77
C ASP A 232 -24.08 -5.26 6.63
N GLU A 233 -22.85 -4.88 6.95
CA GLU A 233 -22.55 -3.64 7.71
C GLU A 233 -23.03 -2.37 6.99
N ILE A 234 -22.94 -2.37 5.66
CA ILE A 234 -23.40 -1.24 4.83
C ILE A 234 -24.92 -1.19 4.78
N ALA A 235 -25.58 -2.34 4.76
CA ALA A 235 -27.04 -2.42 4.81
C ALA A 235 -27.56 -1.77 6.10
N ASP A 236 -26.93 -2.09 7.24
CA ASP A 236 -27.24 -1.51 8.54
C ASP A 236 -26.93 0.00 8.57
N ALA A 237 -25.77 0.41 8.05
CA ALA A 237 -25.37 1.82 8.03
C ALA A 237 -26.27 2.71 7.16
N LEU A 238 -26.80 2.18 6.06
CA LEU A 238 -27.65 2.91 5.12
C LEU A 238 -29.16 2.69 5.37
N GLY A 239 -29.54 1.79 6.28
CA GLY A 239 -30.94 1.45 6.55
C GLY A 239 -31.66 0.77 5.38
N VAL A 240 -30.93 0.00 4.56
CA VAL A 240 -31.46 -0.70 3.38
C VAL A 240 -31.25 -2.20 3.48
N LYS A 241 -31.89 -3.02 2.64
CA LYS A 241 -31.65 -4.46 2.64
C LYS A 241 -30.28 -4.77 2.03
N ARG A 242 -29.61 -5.82 2.51
CA ARG A 242 -28.34 -6.33 1.92
C ARG A 242 -28.43 -6.54 0.40
N THR A 243 -29.56 -7.03 -0.10
CA THR A 243 -29.79 -7.20 -1.55
C THR A 243 -29.75 -5.88 -2.32
N ASP A 244 -30.20 -4.80 -1.69
CA ASP A 244 -30.26 -3.46 -2.29
C ASP A 244 -28.89 -2.80 -2.30
N VAL A 245 -28.03 -3.09 -1.30
CA VAL A 245 -26.63 -2.65 -1.29
C VAL A 245 -25.88 -3.12 -2.54
N GLY A 246 -26.03 -4.41 -2.90
CA GLY A 246 -25.41 -4.96 -4.10
C GLY A 246 -25.85 -4.21 -5.38
N ASN A 247 -27.14 -3.88 -5.47
CA ASN A 247 -27.70 -3.11 -6.58
C ASN A 247 -27.22 -1.65 -6.58
N LEU A 248 -27.14 -1.01 -5.41
CA LEU A 248 -26.62 0.36 -5.25
C LEU A 248 -25.17 0.44 -5.71
N VAL A 249 -24.29 -0.46 -5.22
CA VAL A 249 -22.88 -0.50 -5.60
C VAL A 249 -22.71 -0.76 -7.10
N ARG A 250 -23.52 -1.65 -7.67
CA ARG A 250 -23.49 -1.92 -9.12
C ARG A 250 -23.88 -0.67 -9.92
N ARG A 251 -24.95 0.03 -9.54
CA ARG A 251 -25.39 1.27 -10.20
C ARG A 251 -24.37 2.39 -10.04
N ALA A 252 -23.83 2.56 -8.84
CA ALA A 252 -22.81 3.55 -8.53
C ALA A 252 -21.57 3.38 -9.43
N ARG A 253 -21.09 2.14 -9.60
CA ARG A 253 -19.95 1.83 -10.49
C ARG A 253 -20.22 2.19 -11.94
N LEU A 254 -21.38 1.80 -12.47
CA LEU A 254 -21.75 2.06 -13.86
C LEU A 254 -21.89 3.58 -14.10
N ARG A 255 -22.53 4.30 -13.17
CA ARG A 255 -22.71 5.75 -13.27
C ARG A 255 -21.39 6.49 -13.15
N ARG A 256 -20.55 6.11 -12.18
CA ARG A 256 -19.18 6.64 -12.02
C ARG A 256 -18.40 6.47 -13.31
N ASP A 257 -18.34 5.25 -13.85
CA ASP A 257 -17.58 4.96 -15.05
C ASP A 257 -18.11 5.78 -16.25
N ARG A 258 -19.44 5.94 -16.38
CA ARG A 258 -20.06 6.78 -17.42
C ARG A 258 -19.66 8.26 -17.34
N THR A 259 -19.57 8.82 -16.14
CA THR A 259 -19.11 10.22 -15.93
C THR A 259 -17.60 10.34 -16.07
N LEU A 260 -16.86 9.37 -15.55
CA LEU A 260 -15.40 9.39 -15.47
C LEU A 260 -14.75 9.26 -16.85
N MET A 261 -15.28 8.43 -17.75
CA MET A 261 -14.65 8.18 -19.04
C MET A 261 -14.51 9.45 -19.92
N PRO A 262 -15.54 10.31 -20.06
CA PRO A 262 -15.39 11.63 -20.70
C PRO A 262 -14.32 12.50 -20.03
N LEU A 263 -14.38 12.64 -18.69
CA LEU A 263 -13.42 13.47 -17.94
C LEU A 263 -11.97 13.03 -18.13
N LEU A 264 -11.72 11.71 -18.21
CA LEU A 264 -10.38 11.20 -18.47
C LEU A 264 -9.91 11.51 -19.90
N ARG A 265 -10.79 11.46 -20.89
CA ARG A 265 -10.45 11.77 -22.29
C ARG A 265 -10.04 13.23 -22.46
N ASP A 266 -10.65 14.13 -21.69
CA ASP A 266 -10.39 15.57 -21.76
C ASP A 266 -9.08 15.99 -21.08
N ILE A 267 -8.36 15.07 -20.40
CA ILE A 267 -7.09 15.38 -19.74
C ILE A 267 -5.94 15.36 -20.75
N PRO A 268 -5.30 16.51 -21.03
CA PRO A 268 -4.21 16.58 -21.99
C PRO A 268 -2.98 15.77 -21.52
N GLY A 269 -2.40 15.02 -22.46
CA GLY A 269 -1.22 14.19 -22.21
C GLY A 269 -1.53 12.79 -21.64
N LEU A 270 -2.76 12.51 -21.20
CA LEU A 270 -3.11 11.22 -20.61
C LEU A 270 -3.07 10.06 -21.62
N GLU A 271 -3.41 10.32 -22.89
CA GLU A 271 -3.42 9.32 -23.97
C GLU A 271 -2.05 8.67 -24.23
N GLY A 272 -0.96 9.38 -23.92
CA GLY A 272 0.42 8.88 -24.07
C GLY A 272 0.95 8.10 -22.87
N HIS A 273 0.18 7.98 -21.77
CA HIS A 273 0.65 7.31 -20.55
C HIS A 273 0.41 5.81 -20.58
N ILE A 274 1.47 5.06 -20.27
CA ILE A 274 1.46 3.59 -20.17
C ILE A 274 0.38 3.14 -19.17
N GLY A 275 -0.51 2.25 -19.61
CA GLY A 275 -1.60 1.69 -18.80
C GLY A 275 -2.95 2.41 -18.90
N PHE A 276 -3.04 3.55 -19.62
CA PHE A 276 -4.33 4.23 -19.81
C PHE A 276 -5.32 3.42 -20.65
N GLY A 277 -4.85 2.75 -21.72
CA GLY A 277 -5.68 1.85 -22.52
C GLY A 277 -6.26 0.69 -21.68
N GLU A 278 -5.44 0.09 -20.81
CA GLU A 278 -5.88 -0.98 -19.91
C GLU A 278 -6.92 -0.49 -18.87
N LEU A 279 -6.94 0.80 -18.56
CA LEU A 279 -7.90 1.40 -17.61
C LEU A 279 -9.33 1.42 -18.18
N GLN A 280 -9.48 1.45 -19.51
CA GLN A 280 -10.77 1.33 -20.20
C GLN A 280 -11.31 -0.10 -20.11
N ASP A 281 -10.44 -1.10 -20.22
CA ASP A 281 -10.83 -2.51 -20.31
C ASP A 281 -10.89 -3.20 -18.94
N GLN A 282 -10.02 -2.83 -18.00
CA GLN A 282 -9.86 -3.54 -16.73
C GLN A 282 -10.55 -2.83 -15.57
N ARG A 283 -11.65 -3.43 -15.11
CA ARG A 283 -12.41 -2.98 -13.93
C ARG A 283 -11.54 -2.86 -12.67
N ALA A 284 -10.60 -3.78 -12.46
CA ALA A 284 -9.73 -3.78 -11.28
C ALA A 284 -8.84 -2.52 -11.22
N LEU A 285 -8.39 -2.01 -12.38
CA LEU A 285 -7.58 -0.80 -12.44
C LEU A 285 -8.39 0.45 -12.08
N ARG A 286 -9.66 0.54 -12.48
CA ARG A 286 -10.54 1.66 -12.08
C ARG A 286 -10.80 1.70 -10.57
N LEU A 287 -10.94 0.53 -9.94
CA LEU A 287 -11.10 0.41 -8.49
C LEU A 287 -9.81 0.82 -7.76
N ASN A 288 -8.67 0.32 -8.24
CA ASN A 288 -7.36 0.72 -7.72
C ASN A 288 -7.11 2.21 -7.89
N MET A 289 -7.59 2.81 -8.99
CA MET A 289 -7.47 4.24 -9.23
C MET A 289 -8.25 5.05 -8.20
N LEU A 290 -9.49 4.67 -7.85
CA LEU A 290 -10.24 5.36 -6.81
C LEU A 290 -9.50 5.33 -5.47
N ARG A 291 -9.03 4.16 -5.06
CA ARG A 291 -8.28 3.99 -3.81
C ARG A 291 -6.94 4.75 -3.82
N TRP A 292 -6.24 4.71 -4.94
CA TRP A 292 -5.02 5.48 -5.17
C TRP A 292 -5.27 6.99 -5.09
N THR A 293 -6.39 7.48 -5.63
CA THR A 293 -6.75 8.91 -5.54
C THR A 293 -7.05 9.35 -4.11
N THR A 294 -7.55 8.48 -3.24
CA THR A 294 -7.76 8.81 -1.83
C THR A 294 -6.46 8.80 -1.02
N GLU A 295 -5.48 7.98 -1.42
CA GLU A 295 -4.20 7.78 -0.75
C GLU A 295 -3.07 8.73 -1.24
N MET A 296 -3.27 9.42 -2.36
CA MET A 296 -2.30 10.36 -2.95
C MET A 296 -2.26 11.73 -2.24
N GLY A 297 -1.11 12.42 -2.27
CA GLY A 297 -0.96 13.83 -1.83
C GLY A 297 -1.42 14.09 -0.38
N ASP A 298 -2.14 15.20 -0.16
CA ASP A 298 -2.75 15.55 1.15
C ASP A 298 -4.01 14.73 1.48
N GLY A 299 -4.30 13.68 0.70
CA GLY A 299 -5.45 12.81 0.93
C GLY A 299 -6.81 13.50 0.69
N VAL A 300 -7.88 12.74 0.93
CA VAL A 300 -9.24 13.30 0.99
C VAL A 300 -9.56 13.71 2.42
N CYS A 301 -10.39 14.74 2.59
CA CYS A 301 -10.81 15.18 3.91
C CYS A 301 -11.54 14.04 4.65
N ALA A 302 -10.91 13.51 5.70
CA ALA A 302 -11.46 12.40 6.48
C ALA A 302 -12.85 12.73 7.06
N ARG A 303 -13.08 13.99 7.44
CA ARG A 303 -14.36 14.42 8.00
C ARG A 303 -15.50 14.32 6.99
N CYS A 304 -15.35 14.93 5.81
CA CYS A 304 -16.37 14.86 4.76
C CYS A 304 -16.57 13.45 4.22
N LEU A 305 -15.49 12.64 4.18
CA LEU A 305 -15.56 11.24 3.82
C LEU A 305 -16.50 10.46 4.76
N HIS A 306 -16.34 10.62 6.07
CA HIS A 306 -17.13 9.87 7.06
C HIS A 306 -18.54 10.44 7.26
N GLU A 307 -18.71 11.77 7.26
CA GLU A 307 -20.00 12.40 7.58
C GLU A 307 -20.93 12.50 6.36
N THR A 308 -20.38 12.79 5.17
CA THR A 308 -21.18 13.14 3.98
C THR A 308 -20.90 12.25 2.77
N HIS A 309 -19.92 11.36 2.88
CA HIS A 309 -19.42 10.51 1.79
C HIS A 309 -19.04 11.32 0.53
N ARG A 310 -18.69 12.60 0.70
CA ARG A 310 -18.18 13.45 -0.37
C ARG A 310 -16.66 13.46 -0.33
N LEU A 311 -16.06 13.40 -1.52
CA LEU A 311 -14.61 13.35 -1.66
C LEU A 311 -14.08 14.71 -2.12
N HIS A 312 -13.26 15.35 -1.31
CA HIS A 312 -12.54 16.56 -1.72
C HIS A 312 -11.12 16.57 -1.15
N THR A 313 -10.22 17.32 -1.78
CA THR A 313 -8.87 17.56 -1.28
C THR A 313 -8.89 18.47 -0.06
N GLY A 314 -7.90 18.36 0.83
CA GLY A 314 -7.76 19.24 2.00
C GLY A 314 -7.81 20.72 1.64
N ASP A 315 -7.27 21.10 0.49
CA ASP A 315 -7.19 22.48 0.00
C ASP A 315 -8.54 23.10 -0.42
N LYS A 316 -9.55 22.29 -0.76
CA LYS A 316 -10.81 22.78 -1.35
C LYS A 316 -11.84 23.30 -0.33
N GLY A 317 -11.44 23.46 0.94
CA GLY A 317 -12.34 23.84 2.02
C GLY A 317 -13.24 22.68 2.43
N CYS A 318 -13.43 22.50 3.73
CA CYS A 318 -14.25 21.42 4.28
C CYS A 318 -15.69 21.90 4.45
N VAL A 319 -16.64 21.21 3.81
CA VAL A 319 -18.08 21.55 3.86
C VAL A 319 -18.64 21.40 5.28
N THR A 320 -18.04 20.54 6.11
CA THR A 320 -18.45 20.31 7.51
C THR A 320 -17.60 21.09 8.52
N ARG A 321 -16.78 22.05 8.05
CA ARG A 321 -16.13 23.02 8.93
C ARG A 321 -17.15 24.12 9.27
N PRO A 322 -17.43 24.41 10.56
CA PRO A 322 -18.16 25.61 10.91
C PRO A 322 -17.39 26.84 10.38
N ALA A 323 -18.13 27.80 9.83
CA ALA A 323 -17.60 28.96 9.10
C ALA A 323 -16.59 29.81 9.90
N GLU A 324 -16.54 29.67 11.22
CA GLU A 324 -15.65 30.41 12.11
C GLU A 324 -14.17 30.01 12.02
N ALA A 325 -13.86 28.80 11.53
CA ALA A 325 -12.46 28.38 11.39
C ALA A 325 -11.82 28.91 10.09
N ALA A 326 -12.58 29.38 9.10
CA ALA A 326 -12.03 29.81 7.81
C ALA A 326 -11.23 31.14 7.90
N SER A 327 -11.48 31.97 8.92
CA SER A 327 -10.72 33.23 9.09
C SER A 327 -9.32 33.04 9.68
N ALA A 328 -9.07 31.95 10.43
CA ALA A 328 -7.79 31.70 11.07
C ALA A 328 -6.67 31.30 10.09
N ALA A 329 -7.02 30.72 8.93
CA ALA A 329 -6.04 30.30 7.93
C ALA A 329 -5.55 31.47 7.03
N LEU A 330 -6.31 32.56 6.94
CA LEU A 330 -5.93 33.77 6.19
C LEU A 330 -5.24 34.82 7.09
N ALA A 331 -5.27 34.66 8.41
CA ALA A 331 -4.68 35.60 9.37
C ALA A 331 -3.22 35.30 9.74
N GLY A 332 -2.69 34.13 9.37
CA GLY A 332 -1.28 33.74 9.61
C GLY A 332 -0.31 34.08 8.47
N ALA A 333 -0.77 34.76 7.42
CA ALA A 333 0.03 35.14 6.26
C ALA A 333 -0.02 36.66 6.01
N ARG A 334 0.28 37.44 7.06
CA ARG A 334 0.63 38.86 6.93
C ARG A 334 1.86 39.18 7.74
#